data_AF-A0A8T1A640-F1
#
_entry.id   AF-A0A8T1A640-F1
#
_cell.length_a   1.000
_cell.length_b   1.000
_cell.length_c   1.000
_cell.angle_alpha   90.00
_cell.angle_beta   90.00
_cell.angle_gamma   90.00
#
_symmetry.space_group_name_H-M   'P 1'
#
loop_
_entity.id
_entity.type
_entity.pdbx_description
1 polymer ?
#
loop_
_entity_poly.entity_id
_entity_poly.type
_entity_poly.pdbx_seq_one_letter_code
_entity_poly.pdbx_strand_id
1 'polypeptide(L)'
;MNTEAGNAAVKPKVIIGHGDNFYWTGINSLEGRDSRFATTFEEKFSGNNIKTIPWVNVLGNHDYGGASYVCNQGDNNAKCESTDALLQGLDNKFKWQSEYTSPNDNRWNLDDHFYVHRIEDPATGVSIDIFNVDTNDADIHGAMQILLLWR
;
A
#
# COMPACT_ATOMS: atom_id res chain seq x y z
N MET A 1 13.94 -13.69 -8.11
CA MET A 1 12.82 -14.44 -8.70
C MET A 1 12.19 -13.48 -9.68
N ASN A 2 12.33 -13.73 -10.98
CA ASN A 2 11.78 -12.88 -12.04
C ASN A 2 10.28 -13.15 -12.09
N THR A 3 9.51 -12.53 -11.20
CA THR A 3 8.04 -12.53 -11.24
C THR A 3 7.62 -11.59 -12.36
N GLU A 4 7.99 -11.97 -13.58
CA GLU A 4 7.79 -11.19 -14.79
C GLU A 4 6.31 -11.28 -15.14
N ALA A 5 5.72 -10.15 -15.56
CA ALA A 5 4.73 -10.16 -16.61
C ALA A 5 5.42 -10.69 -17.90
N GLY A 6 5.81 -11.96 -17.89
CA GLY A 6 6.69 -12.57 -18.88
C GLY A 6 6.06 -12.49 -20.26
N ASN A 7 6.84 -12.03 -21.25
CA ASN A 7 6.49 -11.98 -22.68
C ASN A 7 5.03 -11.54 -23.01
N ALA A 8 4.41 -10.71 -22.16
CA ALA A 8 3.10 -10.18 -22.49
C ALA A 8 3.25 -9.31 -23.73
N ALA A 9 2.47 -9.58 -24.78
CA ALA A 9 2.50 -8.83 -26.03
C ALA A 9 2.17 -7.33 -25.82
N VAL A 10 1.55 -6.99 -24.69
CA VAL A 10 1.14 -5.65 -24.31
C VAL A 10 1.78 -5.30 -22.98
N LYS A 11 2.55 -4.21 -22.95
CA LYS A 11 3.09 -3.62 -21.71
C LYS A 11 1.93 -2.97 -20.94
N PRO A 12 1.70 -3.32 -19.66
CA PRO A 12 0.65 -2.69 -18.86
C PRO A 12 0.92 -1.19 -18.69
N LYS A 13 -0.13 -0.39 -18.56
CA LYS A 13 -0.02 1.05 -18.25
C LYS A 13 -0.05 1.33 -16.75
N VAL A 14 -0.62 0.41 -15.97
CA VAL A 14 -0.78 0.47 -14.52
C VAL A 14 -0.93 -0.95 -13.98
N ILE A 15 -0.50 -1.16 -12.73
CA ILE A 15 -0.72 -2.39 -11.95
C ILE A 15 -1.59 -2.02 -10.74
N ILE A 16 -2.61 -2.83 -10.44
CA ILE A 16 -3.56 -2.57 -9.34
C ILE A 16 -3.25 -3.53 -8.18
N GLY A 17 -2.82 -2.97 -7.05
CA GLY A 17 -2.64 -3.69 -5.78
C GLY A 17 -3.91 -3.63 -4.95
N HIS A 18 -4.37 -4.79 -4.47
CA HIS A 18 -5.67 -4.92 -3.77
C HIS A 18 -5.49 -5.01 -2.24
N GLY A 19 -4.46 -4.36 -1.70
CA GLY A 19 -4.13 -4.42 -0.28
C GLY A 19 -3.27 -5.62 0.11
N ASP A 20 -3.03 -5.71 1.41
CA ASP A 20 -2.11 -6.67 2.03
C ASP A 20 -0.71 -6.62 1.40
N ASN A 21 -0.22 -5.40 1.26
CA ASN A 21 1.03 -5.11 0.58
C ASN A 21 2.23 -5.68 1.35
N PHE A 22 2.18 -5.62 2.70
CA PHE A 22 3.29 -6.00 3.56
C PHE A 22 2.87 -6.96 4.68
N TYR A 23 2.85 -8.26 4.37
CA TYR A 23 2.64 -9.29 5.39
C TYR A 23 3.77 -9.34 6.44
N TRP A 24 3.50 -9.70 7.70
CA TRP A 24 2.16 -9.98 8.29
C TRP A 24 1.53 -8.80 9.02
N THR A 25 2.28 -7.73 9.28
CA THR A 25 1.85 -6.63 10.18
C THR A 25 2.11 -5.24 9.59
N GLY A 26 2.23 -5.16 8.27
CA GLY A 26 2.47 -3.92 7.56
C GLY A 26 3.90 -3.43 7.79
N ILE A 27 4.07 -2.12 7.72
CA ILE A 27 5.30 -1.44 8.11
C ILE A 27 5.19 -1.09 9.60
N ASN A 28 6.22 -1.38 10.39
CA ASN A 28 6.16 -1.23 11.84
C ASN A 28 6.85 0.03 12.36
N SER A 29 7.81 0.59 11.62
CA SER A 29 8.38 1.90 11.92
C SER A 29 8.83 2.62 10.65
N LEU A 30 9.08 3.93 10.77
CA LEU A 30 9.65 4.72 9.69
C LEU A 30 11.05 4.23 9.31
N GLU A 31 11.86 3.85 10.30
CA GLU A 31 13.21 3.31 10.08
C GLU A 31 13.17 1.96 9.36
N GLY A 32 12.15 1.12 9.63
CA GLY A 32 11.96 -0.16 8.96
C GLY A 32 11.37 -0.05 7.55
N ARG A 33 10.65 1.04 7.24
CA ARG A 33 9.89 1.25 5.99
C ARG A 33 10.68 0.89 4.74
N ASP A 34 11.81 1.54 4.51
CA ASP A 34 12.54 1.43 3.25
C ASP A 34 13.12 0.03 3.05
N SER A 35 13.54 -0.65 4.13
CA SER A 35 14.01 -2.03 4.07
C SER A 35 12.89 -3.02 3.71
N ARG A 36 11.66 -2.76 4.18
CA ARG A 36 10.48 -3.58 3.84
C ARG A 36 10.07 -3.39 2.39
N PHE A 37 10.06 -2.15 1.90
CA PHE A 37 9.84 -1.87 0.47
C PHE A 37 10.91 -2.51 -0.42
N ALA A 38 12.18 -2.37 -0.06
CA ALA A 38 13.28 -2.96 -0.83
C ALA A 38 13.08 -4.48 -1.01
N THR A 39 12.87 -5.20 0.08
CA THR A 39 12.83 -6.67 0.10
C THR A 39 11.49 -7.26 -0.38
N THR A 40 10.38 -6.56 -0.18
CA THR A 40 9.02 -7.08 -0.47
C THR A 40 8.48 -6.59 -1.80
N PHE A 41 8.85 -5.39 -2.22
CA PHE A 41 8.33 -4.75 -3.44
C PHE A 41 9.41 -4.58 -4.50
N GLU A 42 10.48 -3.83 -4.21
CA GLU A 42 11.43 -3.40 -5.25
C GLU A 42 12.24 -4.56 -5.82
N GLU A 43 12.79 -5.43 -4.96
CA GLU A 43 13.55 -6.61 -5.39
C GLU A 43 12.67 -7.68 -6.05
N LYS A 44 11.37 -7.72 -5.72
CA LYS A 44 10.44 -8.73 -6.25
C LYS A 44 9.90 -8.34 -7.62
N PHE A 45 9.66 -7.05 -7.83
CA PHE A 45 9.06 -6.51 -9.05
C PHE A 45 10.06 -5.67 -9.86
N SER A 46 11.28 -6.20 -10.03
CA SER A 46 12.39 -5.52 -10.71
C SER A 46 12.52 -5.85 -12.21
N GLY A 47 11.55 -6.56 -12.80
CA GLY A 47 11.59 -6.96 -14.21
C GLY A 47 11.50 -5.77 -15.16
N ASN A 48 12.29 -5.74 -16.25
CA ASN A 48 12.39 -4.58 -17.16
C ASN A 48 11.05 -4.19 -17.81
N ASN A 49 10.13 -5.13 -17.92
CA ASN A 49 8.76 -4.95 -18.40
C ASN A 49 7.84 -4.17 -17.43
N ILE A 50 8.06 -4.31 -16.12
CA ILE A 50 7.18 -3.78 -15.06
C ILE A 50 7.85 -2.77 -14.12
N LYS A 51 9.19 -2.68 -14.13
CA LYS A 51 9.98 -1.90 -13.18
C LYS A 51 9.62 -0.42 -13.14
N THR A 52 9.09 0.14 -14.22
CA THR A 52 8.69 1.56 -14.30
C THR A 52 7.18 1.76 -14.43
N ILE A 53 6.40 0.70 -14.28
CA ILE A 53 4.93 0.78 -14.37
C ILE A 53 4.39 1.25 -13.03
N PRO A 54 3.50 2.26 -12.98
CA PRO A 54 2.88 2.70 -11.74
C PRO A 54 2.02 1.59 -11.12
N TRP A 55 2.08 1.48 -9.80
CA TRP A 55 1.29 0.59 -8.96
C TRP A 55 0.32 1.44 -8.16
N VAL A 56 -0.98 1.28 -8.42
CA VAL A 56 -2.03 1.92 -7.63
C VAL A 56 -2.51 0.92 -6.58
N ASN A 57 -2.32 1.25 -5.32
CA ASN A 57 -2.54 0.33 -4.22
C ASN A 57 -3.61 0.86 -3.27
N VAL A 58 -4.30 -0.07 -2.61
CA VAL A 58 -5.03 0.20 -1.37
C VAL A 58 -4.31 -0.50 -0.22
N LEU A 59 -4.71 -0.25 1.03
CA LEU A 59 -4.25 -1.05 2.17
C LEU A 59 -5.19 -2.23 2.41
N GLY A 60 -4.62 -3.30 2.97
CA GLY A 60 -5.36 -4.44 3.50
C GLY A 60 -5.21 -4.57 5.01
N ASN A 61 -5.84 -5.57 5.60
CA ASN A 61 -5.85 -5.75 7.04
C ASN A 61 -4.44 -6.03 7.59
N HIS A 62 -3.57 -6.69 6.82
CA HIS A 62 -2.18 -6.90 7.22
C HIS A 62 -1.39 -5.61 7.27
N ASP A 63 -1.70 -4.65 6.40
CA ASP A 63 -1.04 -3.35 6.39
C ASP A 63 -1.34 -2.53 7.65
N TYR A 64 -2.54 -2.71 8.22
CA TYR A 64 -2.95 -2.11 9.50
C TYR A 64 -2.51 -2.89 10.74
N GLY A 65 -1.69 -3.94 10.59
CA GLY A 65 -1.15 -4.73 11.71
C GLY A 65 -1.63 -6.18 11.74
N GLY A 66 -2.54 -6.57 10.85
CA GLY A 66 -3.03 -7.94 10.75
C GLY A 66 -3.65 -8.42 12.06
N ALA A 67 -3.21 -9.59 12.54
CA ALA A 67 -3.62 -10.15 13.83
C ALA A 67 -2.71 -9.72 15.00
N SER A 68 -1.97 -8.62 14.86
CA SER A 68 -1.02 -8.11 15.85
C SER A 68 -1.42 -6.71 16.34
N TYR A 69 -0.53 -6.04 17.09
CA TYR A 69 -0.76 -4.66 17.51
C TYR A 69 -0.47 -3.65 16.39
N VAL A 70 -1.30 -2.60 16.33
CA VAL A 70 -1.12 -1.45 15.45
C VAL A 70 0.10 -0.62 15.85
N CYS A 71 0.26 -0.35 17.15
CA CYS A 71 1.35 0.45 17.67
C CYS A 71 2.69 -0.32 17.66
N ASN A 72 3.78 0.42 17.86
CA ASN A 72 5.13 -0.11 17.78
C ASN A 72 6.04 0.45 18.89
N GLN A 73 7.05 -0.33 19.26
CA GLN A 73 8.21 0.11 20.04
C GLN A 73 9.46 -0.20 19.21
N GLY A 74 10.06 0.83 18.61
CA GLY A 74 11.02 0.62 17.52
C GLY A 74 10.32 -0.07 16.34
N ASP A 75 10.94 -1.08 15.74
CA ASP A 75 10.35 -1.84 14.61
C ASP A 75 9.51 -3.06 15.04
N ASN A 76 9.30 -3.24 16.35
CA ASN A 76 8.47 -4.32 16.89
C ASN A 76 7.06 -3.82 17.19
N ASN A 77 6.05 -4.65 16.90
CA ASN A 77 4.68 -4.37 17.32
C ASN A 77 4.58 -4.34 18.85
N ALA A 78 3.83 -3.38 19.38
CA ALA A 78 3.62 -3.19 20.81
C ALA A 78 2.19 -2.76 21.08
N LYS A 79 1.68 -3.08 22.27
CA LYS A 79 0.35 -2.66 22.68
C LYS A 79 0.25 -1.13 22.66
N CYS A 80 -0.86 -0.60 22.16
CA CYS A 80 -1.15 0.82 22.26
C CYS A 80 -1.47 1.19 23.71
N GLU A 81 -0.83 2.24 24.22
CA GLU A 81 -0.99 2.72 25.60
C GLU A 81 -2.30 3.50 25.82
N SER A 82 -2.89 4.03 24.74
CA SER A 82 -4.13 4.81 24.75
C SER A 82 -4.85 4.75 23.40
N THR A 83 -6.09 5.25 23.37
CA THR A 83 -6.82 5.44 22.11
C THR A 83 -6.09 6.40 21.17
N ASP A 84 -5.52 7.48 21.69
CA ASP A 84 -4.75 8.44 20.87
C ASP A 84 -3.52 7.78 20.25
N ALA A 85 -2.84 6.91 21.00
CA ALA A 85 -1.71 6.13 20.48
C ALA A 85 -2.15 5.16 19.38
N LEU A 86 -3.34 4.56 19.52
CA LEU A 86 -3.93 3.68 18.51
C LEU A 86 -4.29 4.44 17.23
N LEU A 87 -4.95 5.59 17.34
CA LEU A 87 -5.27 6.46 16.18
C LEU A 87 -3.98 6.92 15.48
N GLN A 88 -2.98 7.37 16.24
CA GLN A 88 -1.68 7.73 15.69
C GLN A 88 -0.97 6.54 15.03
N GLY A 89 -1.13 5.34 15.59
CA GLY A 89 -0.62 4.10 15.01
C GLY A 89 -1.26 3.80 13.65
N LEU A 90 -2.59 3.90 13.54
CA LEU A 90 -3.32 3.71 12.29
C LEU A 90 -2.87 4.74 11.23
N ASP A 91 -2.76 6.01 11.61
CA ASP A 91 -2.24 7.07 10.74
C ASP A 91 -0.83 6.76 10.25
N ASN A 92 0.03 6.27 11.13
CA ASN A 92 1.41 5.91 10.80
C ASN A 92 1.45 4.73 9.80
N LYS A 93 0.62 3.70 9.98
CA LYS A 93 0.53 2.55 9.06
C LYS A 93 0.23 3.00 7.64
N PHE A 94 -0.71 3.92 7.48
CA PHE A 94 -1.03 4.52 6.19
C PHE A 94 0.13 5.37 5.66
N LYS A 95 0.59 6.34 6.47
CA LYS A 95 1.65 7.30 6.07
C LYS A 95 2.92 6.63 5.61
N TRP A 96 3.35 5.56 6.27
CA TRP A 96 4.56 4.85 5.87
C TRP A 96 4.46 4.19 4.50
N GLN A 97 3.26 3.96 3.97
CA GLN A 97 3.10 3.52 2.58
C GLN A 97 2.82 4.68 1.63
N SER A 98 2.01 5.66 2.02
CA SER A 98 1.60 6.76 1.15
C SER A 98 2.72 7.78 0.89
N GLU A 99 3.65 7.94 1.85
CA GLU A 99 4.80 8.84 1.74
C GLU A 99 6.08 8.12 1.25
N TYR A 100 5.98 6.87 0.81
CA TYR A 100 7.11 6.16 0.23
C TYR A 100 7.36 6.63 -1.20
N THR A 101 8.62 6.97 -1.50
CA THR A 101 9.06 7.30 -2.85
C THR A 101 9.83 6.11 -3.43
N SER A 102 9.25 5.44 -4.42
CA SER A 102 9.96 4.34 -5.09
C SER A 102 11.17 4.87 -5.87
N PRO A 103 12.34 4.20 -5.80
CA PRO A 103 13.50 4.58 -6.61
C PRO A 103 13.33 4.29 -8.10
N ASN A 104 12.22 3.64 -8.50
CA ASN A 104 11.92 3.27 -9.86
C ASN A 104 10.74 4.11 -10.37
N ASP A 105 11.02 5.33 -10.81
CA ASP A 105 10.04 6.31 -11.33
C ASP A 105 8.90 6.66 -10.36
N ASN A 106 9.15 6.57 -9.06
CA ASN A 106 8.14 6.79 -8.02
C ASN A 106 6.84 5.99 -8.26
N ARG A 107 6.99 4.72 -8.63
CA ARG A 107 5.89 3.86 -9.08
C ARG A 107 4.95 3.33 -8.00
N TRP A 108 5.05 3.79 -6.76
CA TRP A 108 4.15 3.37 -5.68
C TRP A 108 3.13 4.47 -5.41
N ASN A 109 1.88 4.25 -5.80
CA ASN A 109 0.81 5.22 -5.67
C ASN A 109 -0.19 4.72 -4.62
N LEU A 110 -0.37 5.52 -3.59
CA LEU A 110 -1.35 5.36 -2.51
C LEU A 110 -1.66 6.77 -2.00
N ASP A 111 -2.50 7.48 -2.75
CA ASP A 111 -2.66 8.92 -2.57
C ASP A 111 -3.61 9.27 -1.40
N ASP A 112 -4.58 8.40 -1.13
CA ASP A 112 -5.53 8.49 -0.02
C ASP A 112 -6.17 7.12 0.24
N HIS A 113 -7.04 7.00 1.25
CA HIS A 113 -7.89 5.82 1.50
C HIS A 113 -8.96 5.64 0.41
N PHE A 114 -9.36 6.75 -0.22
CA PHE A 114 -10.20 6.78 -1.41
C PHE A 114 -9.62 7.73 -2.44
N TYR A 115 -9.19 7.22 -3.58
CA TYR A 115 -8.62 8.07 -4.64
C TYR A 115 -8.88 7.50 -6.01
N VAL A 116 -8.94 8.39 -7.00
CA VAL A 116 -9.13 8.03 -8.41
C VAL A 116 -7.81 8.16 -9.14
N HIS A 117 -7.34 7.08 -9.75
CA HIS A 117 -6.22 7.12 -10.67
C HIS A 117 -6.71 7.05 -12.11
N ARG A 118 -6.37 8.06 -12.91
CA ARG A 118 -6.75 8.15 -14.32
C ARG A 118 -5.58 7.81 -15.22
N ILE A 119 -5.82 6.91 -16.18
CA ILE A 119 -4.94 6.70 -17.34
C ILE A 119 -5.67 7.10 -18.61
N GLU A 120 -4.94 7.70 -19.54
CA GLU A 120 -5.48 8.12 -20.84
C GLU A 120 -4.47 7.79 -21.95
N ASP A 121 -4.96 7.20 -23.03
CA ASP A 121 -4.19 6.99 -24.25
C ASP A 121 -4.46 8.14 -25.22
N PRO A 122 -3.51 9.09 -25.39
CA PRO A 122 -3.72 10.25 -26.24
C PRO A 122 -3.84 9.90 -27.73
N ALA A 123 -3.38 8.71 -28.16
CA ALA A 123 -3.49 8.29 -29.56
C ALA A 123 -4.91 7.84 -29.93
N THR A 124 -5.63 7.27 -28.96
CA THR A 124 -6.99 6.73 -29.17
C THR A 124 -8.07 7.58 -28.50
N GLY A 125 -7.70 8.46 -27.56
CA GLY A 125 -8.63 9.21 -26.72
C GLY A 125 -9.33 8.36 -25.66
N VAL A 126 -8.94 7.08 -25.50
CA VAL A 126 -9.53 6.20 -24.50
C VAL A 126 -8.94 6.52 -23.13
N SER A 127 -9.81 6.69 -22.14
CA SER A 127 -9.41 6.87 -20.75
C SER A 127 -10.05 5.84 -19.82
N ILE A 128 -9.34 5.47 -18.77
CA ILE A 128 -9.83 4.60 -17.69
C ILE A 128 -9.61 5.33 -16.37
N ASP A 129 -10.68 5.46 -15.59
CA ASP A 129 -10.63 5.91 -14.20
C ASP A 129 -10.70 4.69 -13.28
N ILE A 130 -9.73 4.58 -12.37
CA ILE A 130 -9.62 3.50 -11.40
C ILE A 130 -9.96 4.07 -10.03
N PHE A 131 -11.07 3.62 -9.46
CA PHE A 131 -11.52 4.00 -8.13
C PHE A 131 -10.89 3.05 -7.11
N ASN A 132 -9.90 3.52 -6.38
CA ASN A 132 -9.23 2.77 -5.34
C ASN A 132 -9.94 3.07 -4.02
N VAL A 133 -10.45 2.02 -3.38
CA VAL A 133 -11.23 2.12 -2.14
C VAL A 133 -10.65 1.15 -1.14
N ASP A 134 -10.12 1.66 -0.05
CA ASP A 134 -9.85 0.84 1.12
C ASP A 134 -11.17 0.38 1.74
N THR A 135 -11.37 -0.94 1.77
CA THR A 135 -12.61 -1.58 2.23
C THR A 135 -12.40 -2.39 3.50
N ASN A 136 -11.33 -2.12 4.26
CA ASN A 136 -11.10 -2.78 5.54
C ASN A 136 -12.27 -2.50 6.49
N ASP A 137 -13.17 -3.47 6.58
CA ASP A 137 -14.29 -3.46 7.51
C ASP A 137 -13.76 -3.74 8.91
N ALA A 138 -13.59 -2.65 9.64
CA ALA A 138 -13.21 -2.65 11.03
C ALA A 138 -14.13 -3.47 11.95
N ASP A 139 -15.40 -3.62 11.60
CA ASP A 139 -16.39 -4.12 12.54
C ASP A 139 -16.34 -5.65 12.70
N ILE A 140 -15.70 -6.39 11.79
CA ILE A 140 -15.79 -7.87 11.77
C ILE A 140 -14.45 -8.58 12.07
N HIS A 141 -13.28 -7.96 11.88
CA HIS A 141 -11.98 -8.66 11.98
C HIS A 141 -10.91 -8.05 12.91
N GLY A 142 -11.30 -7.24 13.90
CA GLY A 142 -10.44 -7.03 15.09
C GLY A 142 -10.05 -5.60 15.44
N ALA A 143 -10.60 -4.60 14.75
CA ALA A 143 -10.48 -3.22 15.19
C ALA A 143 -11.78 -2.50 14.89
N MET A 144 -12.68 -2.30 15.86
CA MET A 144 -13.89 -1.45 15.73
C MET A 144 -13.58 0.04 15.41
N GLN A 145 -12.47 0.36 14.75
CA GLN A 145 -11.89 1.70 14.63
C GLN A 145 -11.35 2.08 13.25
N ILE A 146 -11.42 1.21 12.24
CA ILE A 146 -11.24 1.56 10.81
C ILE A 146 -12.60 2.00 10.21
N LEU A 147 -13.30 2.87 10.94
CA LEU A 147 -14.49 3.57 10.46
C LEU A 147 -14.45 4.99 11.04
N LEU A 148 -13.29 5.63 10.91
CA LEU A 148 -13.12 7.04 11.18
C LEU A 148 -12.49 7.66 9.94
N LEU A 149 -13.34 8.07 9.00
CA LEU A 149 -13.21 9.28 8.18
C LEU A 149 -14.27 9.28 7.06
N TRP A 150 -15.53 9.45 7.47
CA TRP A 150 -16.52 10.16 6.66
C TRP A 150 -16.98 11.37 7.46
N ARG A 151 -16.20 12.46 7.39
CA ARG A 151 -16.66 13.83 7.68
C ARG A 151 -15.94 14.81 6.77
#